data_AF-A0A3S1RM35-F1
#
_entry.id   AF-A0A3S1RM35-F1
#
_cell.length_a   1.000
_cell.length_b   1.000
_cell.length_c   1.000
_cell.angle_alpha   90.00
_cell.angle_beta   90.00
_cell.angle_gamma   90.00
#
_symmetry.space_group_name_H-M   'P 1'
#
loop_
_entity.id
_entity.type
_entity.pdbx_description
1 polymer ?
#
loop_
_entity_poly.entity_id
_entity_poly.type
_entity_poly.pdbx_seq_one_letter_code
_entity_poly.pdbx_strand_id
1 'polypeptide(L)'
;MALGLIVIVACVGAGVTLAQTSPDQTSPDLASPSASPAKEISVGIKQAPPFAFKLQDGSWSGLSIDLWQKMAGRLNLRFHYVEVPAVQDQIDGVVSGRFDAAMAAITVTADREKAVDFTQPFFTTGLGIATPLNNQPSWRPVLHALTSFGFLQAVLALVIISGVVGVLIWMFE
;
A
#
# COMPACT_ATOMS: atom_id res chain seq x y z
N MET A 1 -44.79 3.03 6.79
CA MET A 1 -45.38 1.67 6.75
C MET A 1 -44.37 0.80 6.03
N ALA A 2 -43.66 -0.18 6.58
CA ALA A 2 -43.63 -0.91 7.86
C ALA A 2 -42.13 -1.20 8.19
N LEU A 3 -41.63 -0.97 9.41
CA LEU A 3 -41.44 -1.96 10.52
C LEU A 3 -40.96 -3.33 10.00
N GLY A 4 -39.80 -3.91 10.36
CA GLY A 4 -39.01 -3.83 11.60
C GLY A 4 -38.99 -5.24 12.24
N LEU A 5 -37.83 -5.89 12.38
CA LEU A 5 -37.69 -7.09 13.21
C LEU A 5 -36.26 -7.22 13.76
N ILE A 6 -36.08 -6.78 15.00
CA ILE A 6 -34.94 -7.04 15.87
C ILE A 6 -35.36 -8.22 16.76
N VAL A 7 -34.59 -9.30 16.77
CA VAL A 7 -34.81 -10.43 17.68
C VAL A 7 -34.00 -10.19 18.94
N ILE A 8 -34.69 -9.80 20.02
CA ILE A 8 -34.18 -9.78 21.40
C ILE A 8 -34.59 -11.10 22.04
N VAL A 9 -33.60 -11.89 22.47
CA VAL A 9 -33.83 -13.07 23.32
C VAL A 9 -33.77 -12.61 24.78
N ALA A 10 -34.94 -12.62 25.43
CA ALA A 10 -35.10 -12.41 26.86
C ALA A 10 -35.29 -13.77 27.55
N CYS A 11 -34.42 -14.11 28.49
CA CYS A 11 -34.67 -15.17 29.47
C CYS A 11 -34.81 -14.52 30.85
N VAL A 12 -36.00 -14.65 31.40
CA VAL A 12 -36.40 -14.33 32.78
C VAL A 12 -36.18 -15.58 33.65
N GLY A 13 -35.66 -15.40 34.87
CA GLY A 13 -35.65 -16.43 35.89
C GLY A 13 -35.18 -15.89 37.24
N ALA A 14 -36.04 -15.98 38.24
CA ALA A 14 -36.02 -15.31 39.54
C ALA A 14 -34.93 -15.79 40.51
N GLY A 15 -34.60 -14.92 41.47
CA GLY A 15 -33.51 -15.09 42.42
C GLY A 15 -33.82 -15.91 43.68
N VAL A 16 -32.75 -16.19 44.42
CA VAL A 16 -32.73 -16.53 45.85
C VAL A 16 -31.43 -15.96 46.43
N THR A 17 -31.56 -15.21 47.53
CA THR A 17 -30.45 -14.64 48.30
C THR A 17 -30.28 -15.44 49.59
N LEU A 18 -29.07 -15.93 49.88
CA LEU A 18 -28.56 -16.10 51.24
C LEU A 18 -27.07 -15.79 51.27
N ALA A 19 -26.68 -14.95 52.23
CA ALA A 19 -25.34 -14.47 52.47
C ALA A 19 -24.45 -15.54 53.14
N GLN A 20 -23.16 -15.56 52.81
CA GLN A 20 -22.10 -16.08 53.68
C GLN A 20 -20.83 -15.23 53.50
N THR A 21 -20.22 -14.88 54.63
CA THR A 21 -19.08 -13.97 54.82
C THR A 21 -17.74 -14.69 54.96
N SER A 22 -16.70 -14.11 54.30
CA SER A 22 -15.25 -14.10 54.62
C SER A 22 -14.41 -15.39 54.54
N PRO A 23 -13.06 -15.30 54.47
CA PRO A 23 -12.20 -14.48 53.60
C PRO A 23 -11.09 -15.32 52.90
N ASP A 24 -10.26 -14.66 52.08
CA ASP A 24 -8.91 -15.05 51.66
C ASP A 24 -8.72 -15.87 50.36
N GLN A 25 -7.53 -15.66 49.77
CA GLN A 25 -6.91 -16.25 48.57
C GLN A 25 -6.78 -15.31 47.35
N THR A 26 -5.87 -14.34 47.55
CA THR A 26 -4.69 -14.12 46.68
C THR A 26 -4.96 -13.87 45.19
N SER A 27 -5.15 -12.58 44.86
CA SER A 27 -4.80 -12.07 43.53
C SER A 27 -3.33 -12.42 43.24
N PRO A 28 -2.99 -12.96 42.06
CA PRO A 28 -1.61 -12.95 41.61
C PRO A 28 -1.26 -11.49 41.40
N ASP A 29 -0.52 -10.95 42.36
CA ASP A 29 0.29 -9.76 42.22
C ASP A 29 1.06 -9.91 40.90
N LEU A 30 0.66 -9.12 39.90
CA LEU A 30 1.39 -8.99 38.64
C LEU A 30 2.69 -8.28 39.01
N ALA A 31 3.62 -9.08 39.54
CA ALA A 31 4.99 -8.72 39.79
C ALA A 31 5.45 -7.93 38.57
N SER A 32 5.73 -6.65 38.82
CA SER A 32 6.34 -5.77 37.84
C SER A 32 7.52 -6.53 37.25
N PRO A 33 7.58 -6.77 35.93
CA PRO A 33 8.74 -7.42 35.35
C PRO A 33 9.91 -6.49 35.65
N SER A 34 10.80 -6.96 36.53
CA SER A 34 12.09 -6.35 36.82
C SER A 34 12.67 -5.87 35.50
N ALA A 35 12.91 -4.55 35.42
CA ALA A 35 13.45 -3.91 34.24
C ALA A 35 14.84 -4.49 33.96
N SER A 36 14.88 -5.57 33.19
CA SER A 36 16.07 -5.97 32.45
C SER A 36 16.56 -4.75 31.68
N PRO A 37 17.87 -4.49 31.63
CA PRO A 37 18.40 -3.36 30.87
C PRO A 37 17.84 -3.43 29.46
N ALA A 38 17.13 -2.39 29.03
CA ALA A 38 16.35 -2.39 27.80
C ALA A 38 17.26 -2.77 26.61
N LYS A 39 17.14 -4.00 26.11
CA LYS A 39 17.98 -4.50 25.00
C LYS A 39 17.89 -3.51 23.84
N GLU A 40 19.04 -3.07 23.35
CA GLU A 40 19.09 -2.20 22.18
C GLU A 40 18.84 -3.04 20.93
N ILE A 41 17.85 -2.64 20.15
CA ILE A 41 17.37 -3.36 18.97
C ILE A 41 18.20 -2.97 17.76
N SER A 42 18.83 -3.95 17.12
CA SER A 42 19.59 -3.73 15.87
C SER A 42 18.66 -3.88 14.67
N VAL A 43 18.68 -2.90 13.76
CA VAL A 43 17.75 -2.84 12.62
C VAL A 43 18.51 -2.80 11.30
N GLY A 44 18.39 -3.86 10.50
CA GLY A 44 19.00 -3.97 9.19
C GLY A 44 18.30 -3.07 8.16
N ILE A 45 19.05 -2.15 7.54
CA ILE A 45 18.53 -1.16 6.59
C ILE A 45 19.32 -1.15 5.28
N LYS A 46 18.64 -0.87 4.18
CA LYS A 46 19.23 -0.66 2.85
C LYS A 46 18.78 0.69 2.30
N GLN A 47 19.67 1.38 1.58
CA GLN A 47 19.28 2.56 0.79
C GLN A 47 18.33 2.19 -0.35
N ALA A 48 17.13 2.75 -0.28
CA ALA A 48 16.05 2.62 -1.25
C ALA A 48 15.11 3.84 -1.14
N PRO A 49 15.41 4.97 -1.81
CA PRO A 49 14.48 6.09 -1.90
C PRO A 49 13.14 5.66 -2.53
N PRO A 50 11.99 6.17 -2.07
CA PRO A 50 11.80 7.14 -0.99
C PRO A 50 11.63 6.52 0.42
N PHE A 51 11.87 5.21 0.59
CA PHE A 51 11.60 4.48 1.82
C PHE A 51 12.69 4.64 2.89
N ALA A 52 13.95 4.62 2.46
CA ALA A 52 15.10 4.81 3.32
C ALA A 52 16.26 5.39 2.51
N PHE A 53 16.79 6.53 2.91
CA PHE A 53 17.93 7.18 2.28
C PHE A 53 18.69 8.01 3.31
N LYS A 54 19.97 8.27 3.02
CA LYS A 54 20.79 9.14 3.86
C LYS A 54 20.65 10.60 3.44
N LEU A 55 20.55 11.50 4.41
CA LEU A 55 20.71 12.93 4.18
C LEU A 55 22.19 13.30 4.10
N GLN A 56 22.46 14.58 3.83
CA GLN A 56 23.81 15.14 3.76
C GLN A 56 24.59 15.02 5.08
N ASP A 57 23.88 15.01 6.21
CA ASP A 57 24.48 14.84 7.55
C ASP A 57 24.73 13.37 7.92
N GLY A 58 24.40 12.42 7.04
CA GLY A 58 24.54 10.99 7.27
C GLY A 58 23.40 10.36 8.09
N SER A 59 22.42 11.15 8.53
CA SER A 59 21.22 10.63 9.18
C SER A 59 20.31 9.94 8.17
N TRP A 60 19.46 9.04 8.66
CA TRP A 60 18.50 8.30 7.85
C TRP A 60 17.15 9.02 7.81
N SER A 61 16.52 9.06 6.64
CA SER A 61 15.13 9.50 6.44
C SER A 61 14.44 8.68 5.36
N GLY A 62 13.14 8.86 5.24
CA GLY A 62 12.27 8.17 4.31
C GLY A 62 11.05 7.56 5.01
N LEU A 63 10.12 7.06 4.21
CA LEU A 63 8.83 6.58 4.70
C LEU A 63 8.96 5.49 5.78
N SER A 64 9.86 4.52 5.56
CA SER A 64 10.05 3.41 6.49
C SER A 64 10.74 3.90 7.77
N ILE A 65 11.71 4.82 7.67
CA ILE A 65 12.41 5.42 8.82
C ILE A 65 11.43 6.13 9.75
N ASP A 66 10.60 7.00 9.18
CA ASP A 66 9.63 7.78 9.95
C ASP A 66 8.61 6.88 10.66
N LEU A 67 8.20 5.79 9.99
CA LEU A 67 7.31 4.79 10.57
C LEU A 67 7.98 4.06 11.75
N TRP A 68 9.21 3.60 11.57
CA TRP A 68 9.96 2.91 12.61
C TRP A 68 10.21 3.80 13.83
N GLN A 69 10.64 5.04 13.63
CA GLN A 69 10.87 5.98 14.74
C GLN A 69 9.61 6.24 15.57
N LYS A 70 8.45 6.40 14.91
CA LYS A 70 7.16 6.56 15.60
C LYS A 70 6.77 5.30 16.38
N MET A 71 7.00 4.12 15.80
CA MET A 71 6.77 2.83 16.46
C MET A 71 7.68 2.63 17.67
N ALA A 72 8.99 2.84 17.50
CA ALA A 72 9.98 2.73 18.55
C ALA A 72 9.72 3.71 19.70
N GLY A 73 9.30 4.94 19.39
CA GLY A 73 8.89 5.93 20.40
C GLY A 73 7.67 5.48 21.22
N ARG A 74 6.66 4.87 20.58
CA ARG A 74 5.48 4.31 21.27
C ARG A 74 5.81 3.12 22.16
N LEU A 75 6.78 2.31 21.75
CA LEU A 75 7.21 1.10 22.46
C LEU A 75 8.37 1.36 23.43
N ASN A 76 8.85 2.60 23.52
CA ASN A 76 10.02 3.01 24.30
C ASN A 76 11.27 2.15 24.02
N LEU A 77 11.50 1.83 22.74
CA LEU A 77 12.61 1.00 22.29
C LEU A 77 13.86 1.84 22.01
N ARG A 78 15.01 1.33 22.45
CA ARG A 78 16.33 1.81 22.01
C ARG A 78 16.73 1.01 20.79
N PHE A 79 17.26 1.67 19.75
CA PHE A 79 17.64 0.99 18.52
C PHE A 79 18.80 1.69 17.80
N HIS A 80 19.50 0.95 16.96
CA HIS A 80 20.47 1.48 15.99
C HIS A 80 20.28 0.82 14.62
N TYR A 81 20.69 1.54 13.57
CA TYR A 81 20.61 1.06 12.20
C TYR A 81 21.90 0.39 11.77
N VAL A 82 21.78 -0.76 11.09
CA VAL A 82 22.88 -1.49 10.47
C VAL A 82 22.67 -1.48 8.96
N GLU A 83 23.51 -0.75 8.23
CA GLU A 83 23.40 -0.66 6.78
C GLU A 83 23.91 -1.95 6.10
N VAL A 84 23.13 -2.45 5.14
CA VAL A 84 23.48 -3.60 4.31
C VAL A 84 23.18 -3.31 2.83
N PRO A 85 23.94 -3.91 1.88
CA PRO A 85 23.86 -3.52 0.48
C PRO A 85 22.64 -4.12 -0.25
N ALA A 86 22.20 -5.33 0.11
CA ALA A 86 21.08 -6.00 -0.55
C ALA A 86 19.94 -6.36 0.40
N VAL A 87 18.75 -6.53 -0.17
CA VAL A 87 17.57 -7.02 0.57
C VAL A 87 17.82 -8.44 1.08
N GLN A 88 18.56 -9.27 0.33
CA GLN A 88 18.90 -10.61 0.79
C GLN A 88 19.73 -10.58 2.08
N ASP A 89 20.70 -9.65 2.18
CA ASP A 89 21.49 -9.48 3.41
C ASP A 89 20.61 -9.08 4.60
N GLN A 90 19.52 -8.35 4.36
CA GLN A 90 18.53 -8.03 5.39
C GLN A 90 17.78 -9.28 5.86
N ILE A 91 17.38 -10.17 4.95
CA ILE A 91 16.72 -11.40 5.35
C ILE A 91 17.70 -12.32 6.11
N ASP A 92 18.89 -12.55 5.55
CA ASP A 92 19.90 -13.43 6.13
C ASP A 92 20.40 -12.93 7.49
N GLY A 93 20.50 -11.61 7.67
CA GLY A 93 20.90 -11.03 8.94
C GLY A 93 19.84 -11.14 10.04
N VAL A 94 18.56 -11.14 9.70
CA VAL A 94 17.48 -11.49 10.66
C VAL A 94 17.54 -12.99 10.99
N VAL A 95 17.64 -13.85 9.97
CA VAL A 95 17.71 -15.32 10.15
C VAL A 95 18.90 -15.73 11.03
N SER A 96 20.06 -15.09 10.85
CA SER A 96 21.27 -15.36 11.63
C SER A 96 21.31 -14.65 12.98
N GLY A 97 20.32 -13.81 13.30
CA GLY A 97 20.29 -13.02 14.54
C GLY A 97 21.32 -11.89 14.61
N ARG A 98 21.94 -11.51 13.48
CA ARG A 98 22.81 -10.34 13.39
C ARG A 98 22.04 -9.04 13.65
N PHE A 99 20.76 -9.02 13.30
CA PHE A 99 19.87 -7.94 13.68
C PHE A 99 18.47 -8.45 14.04
N ASP A 100 17.82 -7.74 14.95
CA ASP A 100 16.52 -8.12 15.52
C ASP A 100 15.36 -7.83 14.56
N ALA A 101 15.52 -6.86 13.65
CA ALA A 101 14.51 -6.50 12.65
C ALA A 101 15.15 -5.99 11.35
N ALA A 102 14.38 -6.00 10.26
CA ALA A 102 14.77 -5.42 8.98
C ALA A 102 13.65 -4.57 8.37
N MET A 103 14.03 -3.49 7.68
CA MET A 103 13.07 -2.53 7.11
C MET A 103 13.65 -1.79 5.90
N ALA A 104 12.85 -0.89 5.29
CA ALA A 104 13.05 -0.18 4.01
C ALA A 104 12.08 -0.69 2.94
N ALA A 105 12.58 -1.10 1.77
CA ALA A 105 11.78 -1.54 0.61
C ALA A 105 11.84 -3.06 0.43
N ILE A 106 11.36 -3.81 1.43
CA ILE A 106 11.36 -5.27 1.41
C ILE A 106 9.99 -5.76 0.93
N THR A 107 9.95 -6.36 -0.25
CA THR A 107 8.74 -7.02 -0.78
C THR A 107 8.49 -8.35 -0.06
N VAL A 108 7.26 -8.54 0.40
CA VAL A 108 6.80 -9.82 0.95
C VAL A 108 6.65 -10.82 -0.18
N THR A 109 7.34 -11.96 -0.09
CA THR A 109 7.25 -13.06 -1.06
C THR A 109 7.17 -14.39 -0.31
N ALA A 110 6.54 -15.39 -0.93
CA ALA A 110 6.36 -16.70 -0.30
C ALA A 110 7.68 -17.36 0.11
N ASP A 111 8.77 -17.17 -0.66
CA ASP A 111 10.06 -17.75 -0.30
C ASP A 111 10.73 -17.04 0.89
N ARG A 112 10.48 -15.74 1.07
CA ARG A 112 10.98 -15.00 2.24
C ARG A 112 10.17 -15.31 3.50
N GLU A 113 8.86 -15.46 3.35
CA GLU A 113 7.95 -15.79 4.47
C GLU A 113 8.23 -17.17 5.07
N LYS A 114 8.83 -18.10 4.31
CA LYS A 114 9.34 -19.37 4.84
C LYS A 114 10.53 -19.21 5.79
N ALA A 115 11.27 -18.10 5.70
CA ALA A 115 12.51 -17.88 6.42
C ALA A 115 12.37 -16.87 7.57
N VAL A 116 11.49 -15.88 7.42
CA VAL A 116 11.27 -14.82 8.41
C VAL A 116 9.79 -14.46 8.52
N ASP A 117 9.39 -13.99 9.70
CA ASP A 117 8.05 -13.46 9.92
C ASP A 117 7.94 -12.02 9.40
N PHE A 118 6.85 -11.73 8.68
CA PHE A 118 6.52 -10.38 8.23
C PHE A 118 5.42 -9.76 9.08
N THR A 119 5.54 -8.45 9.30
CA THR A 119 4.42 -7.64 9.78
C THR A 119 3.38 -7.44 8.67
N GLN A 120 2.24 -6.83 9.02
CA GLN A 120 1.28 -6.40 8.02
C GLN A 120 1.91 -5.38 7.05
N PRO A 121 1.74 -5.52 5.72
CA PRO A 121 2.28 -4.58 4.76
C PRO A 121 1.74 -3.17 5.01
N PHE A 122 2.63 -2.19 5.18
CA PHE A 122 2.25 -0.77 5.32
C PHE A 122 2.25 -0.01 3.99
N PHE A 123 2.78 -0.61 2.92
CA PHE A 123 2.84 -0.04 1.58
C PHE A 123 2.56 -1.11 0.53
N THR A 124 1.63 -0.85 -0.38
CA THR A 124 1.22 -1.78 -1.43
C THR A 124 1.36 -1.13 -2.80
N THR A 125 2.01 -1.83 -3.74
CA THR A 125 2.20 -1.37 -5.11
C THR A 125 1.96 -2.49 -6.10
N GLY A 126 1.55 -2.12 -7.31
CA GLY A 126 1.52 -3.00 -8.48
C GLY A 126 2.71 -2.80 -9.40
N LEU A 127 2.87 -3.71 -10.35
CA LEU A 127 3.82 -3.56 -11.45
C LEU A 127 3.28 -2.53 -12.45
N GLY A 128 4.12 -1.58 -12.85
CA GLY A 128 3.79 -0.57 -13.86
C GLY A 128 4.89 -0.46 -14.91
N ILE A 129 4.51 -0.12 -16.14
CA ILE A 129 5.45 0.19 -17.22
C ILE A 129 5.58 1.71 -17.30
N ALA A 130 6.76 2.24 -16.98
CA ALA A 130 7.08 3.63 -17.17
C ALA A 130 7.25 3.92 -18.67
N THR A 131 6.53 4.91 -19.19
CA THR A 131 6.71 5.43 -20.55
C THR A 131 7.08 6.90 -20.48
N PRO A 132 7.85 7.42 -21.44
CA PRO A 132 8.10 8.86 -21.53
C PRO A 132 6.76 9.59 -21.61
N LEU A 133 6.64 10.71 -20.88
CA LEU A 133 5.49 11.60 -21.05
C LEU A 133 5.55 12.19 -22.47
N ASN A 134 4.77 11.63 -23.38
CA ASN A 134 4.57 12.21 -24.71
C ASN A 134 3.52 13.32 -24.61
N ASN A 135 3.93 14.50 -24.14
CA ASN A 135 3.03 15.64 -23.93
C ASN A 135 3.04 16.65 -25.09
N GLN A 136 3.30 16.19 -26.32
CA GLN A 136 3.26 17.07 -27.49
C GLN A 136 1.83 17.16 -28.02
N PRO A 137 1.14 18.33 -27.94
CA PRO A 137 -0.14 18.53 -28.60
C PRO A 137 0.08 18.39 -30.11
N SER A 138 -0.18 17.19 -30.61
CA SER A 138 0.10 16.81 -31.98
C SER A 138 -1.17 16.98 -32.79
N TRP A 139 -1.15 17.88 -33.77
CA TRP A 139 -2.24 18.03 -34.75
C TRP A 139 -2.18 16.96 -35.86
N ARG A 140 -1.03 16.28 -35.99
CA ARG A 140 -0.80 15.22 -36.99
C ARG A 140 -1.82 14.08 -36.94
N PRO A 141 -2.22 13.54 -35.77
CA PRO A 141 -3.28 12.53 -35.68
C PRO A 141 -4.63 13.05 -36.21
N VAL A 142 -4.93 14.34 -35.99
CA VAL A 142 -6.15 14.98 -36.52
C VAL A 142 -6.08 15.03 -38.05
N LEU A 143 -4.94 15.42 -38.63
CA LEU A 143 -4.74 15.40 -40.08
C LEU A 143 -4.87 13.97 -40.64
N HIS A 144 -4.27 12.98 -39.98
CA HIS A 144 -4.36 11.58 -40.41
C HIS A 144 -5.78 11.01 -40.32
N ALA A 145 -6.56 11.44 -39.33
CA ALA A 145 -7.98 11.10 -39.24
C ALA A 145 -8.78 11.66 -40.42
N LEU A 146 -8.50 12.90 -40.85
CA LEU A 146 -9.11 13.52 -42.02
C LEU A 146 -8.62 12.93 -43.35
N THR A 147 -7.39 12.41 -43.42
CA THR A 147 -6.89 11.70 -44.62
C THR A 147 -7.12 10.19 -44.54
N SER A 148 -7.93 9.71 -43.60
CA SER A 148 -8.28 8.30 -43.49
C SER A 148 -9.09 7.85 -44.71
N PHE A 149 -8.83 6.64 -45.21
CA PHE A 149 -9.53 6.07 -46.36
C PHE A 149 -11.06 6.06 -46.17
N GLY A 150 -11.53 5.79 -44.95
CA GLY A 150 -12.96 5.82 -44.63
C GLY A 150 -13.56 7.22 -44.65
N PHE A 151 -12.84 8.22 -44.15
CA PHE A 151 -13.31 9.62 -44.19
C PHE A 151 -13.36 10.14 -45.63
N LEU A 152 -12.33 9.84 -46.42
CA LEU A 152 -12.25 10.25 -47.82
C LEU A 152 -13.37 9.62 -48.66
N GLN A 153 -13.72 8.36 -48.38
CA GLN A 153 -14.85 7.69 -49.04
C GLN A 153 -16.19 8.36 -48.70
N ALA A 154 -16.41 8.77 -47.44
CA ALA A 154 -17.62 9.47 -47.03
C ALA A 154 -17.74 10.85 -47.72
N VAL A 155 -16.63 11.61 -47.78
CA VAL A 155 -16.59 12.89 -48.49
C VAL A 155 -16.82 12.71 -49.99
N LEU A 156 -16.18 11.72 -50.60
CA LEU A 156 -16.35 11.43 -52.03
C LEU A 156 -17.81 11.05 -52.34
N ALA A 157 -18.42 10.17 -51.53
CA ALA A 157 -19.82 9.78 -51.69
C ALA A 157 -20.75 11.01 -51.60
N LEU A 158 -20.52 11.90 -50.62
CA LEU A 158 -21.28 13.13 -50.48
C LEU A 158 -21.12 14.07 -51.69
N VAL A 159 -19.89 14.22 -52.20
CA VAL A 159 -19.59 15.04 -53.38
C VAL A 159 -20.24 14.46 -54.63
N ILE A 160 -20.23 13.13 -54.80
CA ILE A 160 -20.91 12.46 -55.92
C ILE A 160 -22.41 12.70 -55.86
N ILE A 161 -23.03 12.51 -54.68
CA ILE A 161 -24.48 12.76 -54.49
C ILE A 161 -24.81 14.22 -54.81
N SER A 162 -24.02 15.15 -54.30
CA SER A 162 -24.20 16.59 -54.54
C SER A 162 -24.03 16.95 -56.02
N GLY A 163 -23.05 16.34 -56.70
CA GLY A 163 -22.82 16.51 -58.13
C GLY A 163 -23.96 15.97 -58.98
N VAL A 164 -24.51 14.80 -58.64
CA VAL A 164 -25.67 14.22 -59.34
C VAL A 164 -26.87 15.15 -59.25
N VAL A 165 -27.17 15.69 -58.07
CA VAL A 165 -28.27 16.65 -57.89
C VAL A 165 -28.05 17.91 -58.74
N GLY A 166 -26.84 18.46 -58.74
CA GLY A 166 -26.51 19.63 -59.55
C GLY A 166 -26.69 19.39 -61.06
N VAL A 167 -26.23 18.23 -61.55
CA VAL A 167 -26.40 17.84 -62.96
C VAL A 167 -27.86 17.64 -63.33
N LEU A 168 -28.67 17.04 -62.44
CA LEU A 168 -30.10 16.87 -62.67
C LEU A 168 -30.81 18.22 -62.80
N ILE A 169 -30.53 19.17 -61.91
CA ILE A 169 -31.12 20.52 -61.99
C ILE A 169 -30.76 21.17 -63.33
N TRP A 170 -29.49 21.12 -63.72
CA TRP A 170 -29.03 21.68 -64.99
C TRP A 170 -29.71 21.05 -66.23
N MET A 171 -30.09 19.77 -66.16
CA MET A 171 -30.80 19.09 -67.26
C MET A 171 -32.28 19.50 -67.39
N PHE A 172 -32.90 20.03 -66.34
CA PHE A 172 -34.31 20.43 -66.33
C PHE A 172 -34.52 21.94 -66.51
N GLU A 173 -33.43 22.72 -66.56
CA GLU A 173 -33.42 24.14 -66.91
C GLU A 173 -33.24 24.31 -68.44
#